data_AF-W0FX36-F1
#
_entry.id   AF-W0FX36-F1
#
_cell.length_a   1.000
_cell.length_b   1.000
_cell.length_c   1.000
_cell.angle_alpha   90.00
_cell.angle_beta   90.00
_cell.angle_gamma   90.00
#
_symmetry.space_group_name_H-M   'P 1'
#
loop_
_entity.id
_entity.type
_entity.pdbx_description
1 polymer ?
#
loop_
_entity_poly.entity_id
_entity_poly.type
_entity_poly.pdbx_seq_one_letter_code
_entity_poly.pdbx_strand_id
1 'polypeptide(L)'
;MADDKSMDDNTLLVAIGAGFVLGVSSIVLAAAPLAALVTGNGWATSTKGLPETVLRTVSQGPGSVYSPAPPTWAFWLVVGLLLVLLITVVVLLLRAFGGKKRDLGGAKWGGAATEKTLSVDPDPVNRPDQITAGRGQITGKILAAAPNISATVFGVPGSTKTTGLVLGNAAEWQGPLVLTTVKASDLDAVYESRLHLGPVHVIAPAGIPGRKTARWSPVDYAKDPKSADRMAEWLANASTSGHDKRAAPWIDQARGILKGLLLAANISGGGINAFREWLALGKDAVEHVKAVLEPQYPDVALDYSRPWVTLHDDGIGSIQFTCNVIASVYRDEEVRATAAGTDFTIEQLLDDNATVCLVAAPSDAERYAPLLTAIIASIIHGAEQRYLRTGRPLSPGLGVMVDEAGNMLRYPQLPGVLTTGRGMGITVLTVWHDLSQLRTRFGHDAANTVLSASGLRMLLPGCGDPETLKHFSSIYGRTYVERTTTSTGRGQSSESKTAVETDLAPIHELMQLEDYTAIAQYSNLPPVKVNMRLTWRDKDLIAWLDRLAPPRGPSLMKNTGTESYSAEKYAEM
;
A
#
# COMPACT_ATOMS: atom_id res chain seq x y z
N MET A 1 40.53 34.15 -2.57
CA MET A 1 40.52 35.03 -3.76
C MET A 1 41.13 34.24 -4.91
N ALA A 2 40.31 33.44 -5.58
CA ALA A 2 40.65 32.80 -6.85
C ALA A 2 39.46 33.16 -7.75
N ASP A 3 39.76 33.94 -8.78
CA ASP A 3 38.82 34.62 -9.66
C ASP A 3 38.20 33.58 -10.60
N ASP A 4 36.97 33.15 -10.32
CA ASP A 4 36.20 32.27 -11.20
C ASP A 4 35.61 33.14 -12.31
N LYS A 5 36.36 33.29 -13.41
CA LYS A 5 35.88 33.93 -14.63
C LYS A 5 34.78 33.05 -15.23
N SER A 6 33.53 33.26 -14.82
CA SER A 6 32.39 32.74 -15.57
C SER A 6 32.41 33.35 -16.97
N MET A 7 32.51 32.47 -17.96
CA MET A 7 32.52 32.86 -19.37
C MET A 7 31.12 33.34 -19.74
N ASP A 8 31.02 34.58 -20.23
CA ASP A 8 29.76 35.24 -20.60
C ASP A 8 28.94 34.34 -21.56
N ASP A 9 27.62 34.20 -21.36
CA ASP A 9 26.78 33.25 -22.12
C ASP A 9 26.87 33.44 -23.64
N ASN A 10 27.06 34.69 -24.08
CA ASN A 10 27.32 35.01 -25.49
C ASN A 10 28.67 34.48 -25.99
N THR A 11 29.70 34.46 -25.14
CA THR A 11 31.03 33.90 -25.45
C THR A 11 30.95 32.38 -25.56
N LEU A 12 30.16 31.72 -24.69
CA LEU A 12 29.89 30.29 -24.76
C LEU A 12 29.11 29.93 -26.04
N LEU A 13 28.05 30.68 -26.37
CA LEU A 13 27.26 30.50 -27.60
C LEU A 13 28.11 30.71 -28.87
N VAL A 14 28.96 31.73 -28.89
CA VAL A 14 29.89 31.99 -30.00
C VAL A 14 30.95 30.88 -30.10
N ALA A 15 31.48 30.38 -28.98
CA ALA A 15 32.43 29.27 -28.97
C ALA A 15 31.82 27.95 -29.46
N ILE A 16 30.57 27.65 -29.04
CA ILE A 16 29.82 26.48 -29.50
C ILE A 16 29.50 26.61 -31.00
N GLY A 17 29.03 27.79 -31.44
CA GLY A 17 28.76 28.08 -32.84
C GLY A 17 30.00 27.95 -33.73
N ALA A 18 31.14 28.50 -33.29
CA ALA A 18 32.42 28.38 -33.99
C ALA A 18 32.91 26.93 -34.03
N GLY A 19 32.79 26.19 -32.93
CA GLY A 19 33.15 24.77 -32.86
C GLY A 19 32.30 23.91 -33.81
N PHE A 20 31.00 24.19 -33.92
CA PHE A 20 30.11 23.51 -34.85
C PHE A 20 30.49 23.77 -36.31
N VAL A 21 30.73 25.04 -36.67
CA VAL A 21 31.15 25.42 -38.03
C VAL A 21 32.48 24.77 -38.42
N LEU A 22 33.45 24.74 -37.50
CA LEU A 22 34.74 24.07 -37.71
C LEU A 22 34.58 22.55 -37.84
N GLY A 23 33.72 21.93 -37.03
CA GLY A 23 33.43 20.50 -37.07
C GLY A 23 32.80 20.09 -38.41
N VAL A 24 31.77 20.79 -38.85
CA VAL A 24 31.10 20.54 -40.13
C VAL A 24 32.05 20.77 -41.32
N SER A 25 32.85 21.83 -41.28
CA SER A 25 33.85 22.12 -42.32
C SER A 25 34.91 21.03 -42.40
N SER A 26 35.36 20.50 -41.26
CA SER A 26 36.33 19.39 -41.20
C SER A 26 35.77 18.09 -41.75
N ILE A 27 34.48 17.81 -41.49
CA ILE A 27 33.78 16.64 -42.06
C ILE A 27 33.75 16.72 -43.59
N VAL A 28 33.38 17.87 -44.15
CA VAL A 28 33.34 18.08 -45.60
C VAL A 28 34.72 17.89 -46.23
N LEU A 29 35.78 18.38 -45.56
CA LEU A 29 37.16 18.23 -46.03
C LEU A 29 37.69 16.79 -45.94
N ALA A 30 37.33 16.04 -44.91
CA ALA A 30 37.74 14.65 -44.71
C ALA A 30 36.92 13.65 -45.55
N ALA A 31 35.68 13.99 -45.89
CA ALA A 31 34.77 13.08 -46.58
C ALA A 31 35.22 12.76 -48.01
N ALA A 32 35.82 13.71 -48.73
CA ALA A 32 36.27 13.48 -50.10
C ALA A 32 37.46 12.51 -50.23
N PRO A 33 38.55 12.65 -49.45
CA PRO A 33 39.62 11.65 -49.41
C PRO A 33 39.14 10.26 -49.00
N LEU A 34 38.27 10.17 -47.98
CA LEU A 34 37.73 8.90 -47.50
C LEU A 34 36.81 8.23 -48.52
N ALA A 35 35.93 9.01 -49.17
CA ALA A 35 35.04 8.49 -50.20
C ALA A 35 35.83 8.03 -51.45
N ALA A 36 36.88 8.75 -51.84
CA ALA A 36 37.75 8.36 -52.95
C ALA A 36 38.52 7.06 -52.63
N LEU A 37 39.02 6.92 -51.40
CA LEU A 37 39.73 5.72 -50.94
C LEU A 37 38.80 4.50 -50.96
N VAL A 38 37.60 4.61 -50.39
CA VAL A 38 36.61 3.51 -50.31
C VAL A 38 36.11 3.08 -51.69
N THR A 39 36.08 4.01 -52.65
CA THR A 39 35.62 3.72 -54.03
C THR A 39 36.74 3.30 -54.98
N GLY A 40 37.98 3.21 -54.50
CA GLY A 40 39.13 2.79 -55.32
C GLY A 40 39.68 3.88 -56.25
N ASN A 41 39.21 5.13 -56.11
CA ASN A 41 39.64 6.27 -56.92
C ASN A 41 40.95 6.91 -56.44
N GLY A 42 41.65 6.32 -55.46
CA GLY A 42 42.88 6.87 -54.88
C GLY A 42 42.62 7.92 -53.80
N TRP A 43 43.57 8.84 -53.58
CA TRP A 43 43.46 9.87 -52.55
C TRP A 43 43.08 11.22 -53.16
N ALA A 44 41.85 11.67 -52.90
CA ALA A 44 41.36 12.95 -53.40
C ALA A 44 42.05 14.13 -52.71
N THR A 45 42.60 15.06 -53.49
CA THR A 45 43.18 16.32 -52.99
C THR A 45 42.42 17.52 -53.54
N SER A 46 42.25 18.56 -52.72
CA SER A 46 41.60 19.79 -53.17
C SER A 46 42.54 20.62 -54.03
N THR A 47 42.02 21.16 -55.14
CA THR A 47 42.73 22.09 -56.02
C THR A 47 42.58 23.56 -55.60
N LYS A 48 41.87 23.83 -54.49
CA LYS A 48 41.49 25.18 -54.03
C LYS A 48 41.86 25.42 -52.57
N GLY A 49 41.81 26.68 -52.14
CA GLY A 49 41.96 27.04 -50.73
C GLY A 49 40.85 26.45 -49.86
N LEU A 50 41.09 26.29 -48.56
CA LEU A 50 40.17 25.59 -47.64
C LEU A 50 38.73 26.15 -47.61
N PRO A 51 38.50 27.48 -47.52
CA PRO A 51 37.13 28.01 -47.48
C PRO A 51 36.39 27.82 -48.81
N GLU A 52 37.11 27.98 -49.92
CA GLU A 52 36.57 27.78 -51.26
C GLU A 52 36.25 26.29 -51.52
N THR A 53 37.07 25.40 -50.96
CA THR A 53 36.86 23.94 -51.03
C THR A 53 35.55 23.55 -50.37
N VAL A 54 35.31 23.99 -49.13
CA VAL A 54 34.07 23.66 -48.41
C VAL A 54 32.86 24.23 -49.13
N LEU A 55 32.89 25.50 -49.53
CA LEU A 55 31.76 26.17 -50.16
C LEU A 55 31.38 25.55 -51.52
N ARG A 56 32.35 25.30 -52.40
CA ARG A 56 32.11 24.69 -53.71
C ARG A 56 31.74 23.21 -53.61
N THR A 57 32.33 22.48 -52.67
CA THR A 57 31.98 21.06 -52.45
C THR A 57 30.52 20.91 -52.01
N VAL A 58 30.03 21.80 -51.15
CA VAL A 58 28.63 21.78 -50.68
C VAL A 58 27.66 22.28 -51.76
N SER A 59 28.00 23.34 -52.49
CA SER A 59 27.09 23.97 -53.47
C SER A 59 27.09 23.32 -54.86
N GLN A 60 28.24 22.78 -55.30
CA GLN A 60 28.47 22.27 -56.65
C GLN A 60 28.92 20.80 -56.66
N GLY A 61 29.06 20.17 -55.48
CA GLY A 61 29.48 18.79 -55.34
C GLY A 61 31.01 18.60 -55.37
N PRO A 62 31.51 17.44 -54.93
CA PRO A 62 32.95 17.19 -54.74
C PRO A 62 33.74 17.16 -56.05
N GLY A 63 33.12 16.85 -57.19
CA GLY A 63 33.77 16.83 -58.50
C GLY A 63 34.18 18.21 -59.04
N SER A 64 33.70 19.29 -58.42
CA SER A 64 34.08 20.65 -58.80
C SER A 64 35.42 21.12 -58.21
N VAL A 65 35.96 20.39 -57.22
CA VAL A 65 37.14 20.82 -56.45
C VAL A 65 38.21 19.74 -56.30
N TYR A 66 37.81 18.49 -56.15
CA TYR A 66 38.72 17.39 -55.82
C TYR A 66 39.25 16.67 -57.07
N SER A 67 40.54 16.35 -57.07
CA SER A 67 41.19 15.52 -58.08
C SER A 67 42.01 14.40 -57.42
N PRO A 68 41.80 13.13 -57.79
CA PRO A 68 40.66 12.62 -58.56
C PRO A 68 39.33 12.84 -57.82
N ALA A 69 38.23 13.00 -58.58
CA ALA A 69 36.91 13.29 -58.00
C ALA A 69 36.27 12.02 -57.39
N PRO A 70 35.84 12.05 -56.12
CA PRO A 70 35.08 10.93 -55.54
C PRO A 70 33.66 10.88 -56.13
N PRO A 71 33.04 9.68 -56.22
CA PRO A 71 31.63 9.56 -56.58
C PRO A 71 30.75 10.33 -55.60
N THR A 72 29.83 11.16 -56.13
CA THR A 72 29.00 12.07 -55.32
C THR A 72 28.18 11.34 -54.26
N TRP A 73 27.65 10.14 -54.57
CA TRP A 73 26.90 9.33 -53.61
C TRP A 73 27.77 8.85 -52.45
N ALA A 74 29.01 8.44 -52.72
CA ALA A 74 29.94 7.95 -51.71
C ALA A 74 30.40 9.09 -50.79
N PHE A 75 30.63 10.27 -51.37
CA PHE A 75 30.94 11.48 -50.61
C PHE A 75 29.84 11.82 -49.60
N TRP A 76 28.57 11.90 -50.04
CA TRP A 76 27.47 12.24 -49.14
C TRP A 76 27.19 11.15 -48.11
N LEU A 77 27.43 9.87 -48.43
CA LEU A 77 27.34 8.76 -47.47
C LEU A 77 28.39 8.94 -46.36
N VAL A 78 29.64 9.23 -46.71
CA VAL A 78 30.71 9.48 -45.72
C VAL A 78 30.43 10.73 -44.89
N VAL A 79 29.94 11.82 -45.50
CA VAL A 79 29.49 13.02 -44.76
C VAL A 79 28.40 12.65 -43.75
N GLY A 80 27.39 11.87 -44.17
CA GLY A 80 26.32 11.41 -43.29
C GLY A 80 26.83 10.59 -42.10
N LEU A 81 27.72 9.63 -42.34
CA LEU A 81 28.32 8.81 -41.27
C LEU A 81 29.14 9.65 -40.28
N LEU A 82 29.95 10.58 -40.79
CA LEU A 82 30.77 11.46 -39.94
C LEU A 82 29.93 12.44 -39.13
N LEU A 83 28.80 12.93 -39.68
CA LEU A 83 27.84 13.76 -38.94
C LEU A 83 27.17 12.96 -37.82
N VAL A 84 26.72 11.73 -38.09
CA VAL A 84 26.15 10.85 -37.05
C VAL A 84 27.18 10.58 -35.95
N LEU A 85 28.44 10.33 -36.32
CA LEU A 85 29.52 10.14 -35.36
C LEU A 85 29.76 11.40 -34.52
N LEU A 86 29.84 12.58 -35.15
CA LEU A 86 30.02 13.85 -34.45
C LEU A 86 28.87 14.12 -33.46
N ILE A 87 27.62 13.94 -33.90
CA ILE A 87 26.44 14.10 -33.03
C ILE A 87 26.50 13.11 -31.86
N THR A 88 26.86 11.85 -32.12
CA THR A 88 26.96 10.82 -31.07
C THR A 88 28.04 11.18 -30.05
N VAL A 89 29.22 11.62 -30.51
CA VAL A 89 30.33 12.05 -29.63
C VAL A 89 29.91 13.29 -28.83
N VAL A 90 29.27 14.28 -29.45
CA VAL A 90 28.77 15.48 -28.76
C VAL A 90 27.73 15.09 -27.70
N VAL A 91 26.78 14.20 -28.00
CA VAL A 91 25.79 13.73 -27.02
C VAL A 91 26.46 12.96 -25.87
N LEU A 92 27.45 12.11 -26.16
CA LEU A 92 28.21 11.39 -25.13
C LEU A 92 29.04 12.34 -24.27
N LEU A 93 29.68 13.35 -24.86
CA LEU A 93 30.43 14.39 -24.14
C LEU A 93 29.49 15.27 -23.31
N LEU A 94 28.34 15.67 -23.83
CA LEU A 94 27.33 16.41 -23.07
C LEU A 94 26.75 15.57 -21.93
N ARG A 95 26.70 14.24 -22.05
CA ARG A 95 26.31 13.36 -20.94
C ARG A 95 27.45 13.13 -19.94
N ALA A 96 28.69 13.09 -20.39
CA ALA A 96 29.87 12.85 -19.54
C ALA A 96 30.33 14.12 -18.79
N PHE A 97 30.19 15.28 -19.44
CA PHE A 97 30.61 16.60 -18.95
C PHE A 97 29.44 17.54 -18.63
N GLY A 98 28.20 17.17 -18.97
CA GLY A 98 27.01 17.83 -18.45
C GLY A 98 27.07 17.76 -16.93
N GLY A 99 27.31 18.91 -16.30
CA GLY A 99 27.80 18.99 -14.93
C GLY A 99 27.04 18.05 -14.00
N LYS A 100 27.77 17.21 -13.26
CA LYS A 100 27.20 16.55 -12.09
C LYS A 100 26.61 17.67 -11.24
N LYS A 101 25.28 17.70 -11.09
CA LYS A 101 24.63 18.52 -10.05
C LYS A 101 25.42 18.28 -8.77
N ARG A 102 25.93 19.35 -8.16
CA ARG A 102 26.69 19.23 -6.92
C ARG A 102 25.82 18.45 -5.95
N ASP A 103 26.36 17.36 -5.41
CA ASP A 103 25.68 16.66 -4.34
C ASP A 103 25.80 17.54 -3.10
N LEU A 104 24.76 18.34 -2.87
CA LEU A 104 24.67 19.23 -1.71
C LEU A 104 24.46 18.45 -0.39
N GLY A 105 24.32 17.12 -0.47
CA GLY A 105 23.96 16.27 0.67
C GLY A 105 22.46 16.32 0.99
N GLY A 106 22.08 15.69 2.10
CA GLY A 106 20.69 15.63 2.57
C GLY A 106 19.89 14.44 2.06
N ALA A 107 18.62 14.39 2.48
CA ALA A 107 17.67 13.37 2.09
C ALA A 107 17.35 13.43 0.59
N LYS A 108 17.02 12.28 0.00
CA LYS A 108 16.77 12.15 -1.43
C LYS A 108 15.60 11.21 -1.67
N TRP A 109 14.88 11.42 -2.77
CA TRP A 109 13.95 10.42 -3.30
C TRP A 109 14.73 9.20 -3.78
N GLY A 110 14.14 8.02 -3.61
CA GLY A 110 14.66 6.79 -4.16
C GLY A 110 14.63 6.83 -5.68
N GLY A 111 15.80 6.60 -6.28
CA GLY A 111 15.94 6.50 -7.74
C GLY A 111 15.76 5.07 -8.25
N ALA A 112 16.14 4.83 -9.51
CA ALA A 112 16.09 3.52 -10.14
C ALA A 112 16.83 2.41 -9.35
N ALA A 113 17.89 2.75 -8.60
CA ALA A 113 18.61 1.80 -7.75
C ALA A 113 17.73 1.32 -6.58
N THR A 114 17.05 2.25 -5.90
CA THR A 114 16.10 1.92 -4.82
C THR A 114 14.93 1.10 -5.34
N GLU A 115 14.34 1.50 -6.47
CA GLU A 115 13.28 0.73 -7.11
C GLU A 115 13.76 -0.67 -7.52
N LYS A 116 14.98 -0.81 -8.05
CA LYS A 116 15.53 -2.13 -8.41
C LYS A 116 15.72 -3.04 -7.18
N THR A 117 16.10 -2.47 -6.04
CA THR A 117 16.19 -3.22 -4.76
C THR A 117 14.83 -3.70 -4.29
N LEU A 118 13.78 -2.92 -4.49
CA LEU A 118 12.40 -3.27 -4.14
C LEU A 118 11.68 -4.09 -5.21
N SER A 119 12.27 -4.22 -6.41
CA SER A 119 11.62 -4.87 -7.53
C SER A 119 11.52 -6.38 -7.33
N VAL A 120 10.36 -6.92 -7.62
CA VAL A 120 10.05 -8.35 -7.42
C VAL A 120 9.58 -9.00 -8.71
N ASP A 121 9.51 -10.33 -8.70
CA ASP A 121 8.94 -11.10 -9.79
C ASP A 121 7.48 -10.68 -10.02
N PRO A 122 7.05 -10.44 -11.28
CA PRO A 122 5.67 -10.07 -11.54
C PRO A 122 4.67 -11.19 -11.19
N ASP A 123 5.08 -12.45 -11.30
CA ASP A 123 4.24 -13.61 -10.97
C ASP A 123 4.11 -13.76 -9.44
N PRO A 124 2.89 -13.61 -8.89
CA PRO A 124 2.63 -13.77 -7.46
C PRO A 124 3.13 -15.08 -6.85
N VAL A 125 3.16 -16.17 -7.63
CA VAL A 125 3.61 -17.50 -7.17
C VAL A 125 5.09 -17.49 -6.77
N ASN A 126 5.90 -16.65 -7.42
CA ASN A 126 7.34 -16.54 -7.17
C ASN A 126 7.68 -15.53 -6.04
N ARG A 127 6.68 -14.86 -5.47
CA ARG A 127 6.84 -13.88 -4.39
C ARG A 127 5.77 -14.03 -3.30
N PRO A 128 5.65 -15.23 -2.69
CA PRO A 128 4.70 -15.44 -1.61
C PRO A 128 5.02 -14.51 -0.44
N ASP A 129 3.99 -14.23 0.35
CA ASP A 129 4.07 -13.52 1.62
C ASP A 129 4.59 -12.06 1.52
N GLN A 130 4.41 -11.39 0.38
CA GLN A 130 4.91 -10.03 0.14
C GLN A 130 3.77 -9.03 -0.12
N ILE A 131 3.80 -7.91 0.60
CA ILE A 131 2.92 -6.77 0.32
C ILE A 131 3.50 -5.93 -0.81
N THR A 132 2.76 -5.83 -1.91
CA THR A 132 3.04 -4.96 -3.04
C THR A 132 2.66 -3.52 -2.72
N ALA A 133 3.60 -2.60 -2.92
CA ALA A 133 3.39 -1.16 -2.79
C ALA A 133 2.83 -0.54 -4.08
N GLY A 134 3.24 -1.02 -5.25
CA GLY A 134 2.80 -0.50 -6.54
C GLY A 134 3.84 -0.72 -7.64
N ARG A 135 3.77 0.06 -8.72
CA ARG A 135 4.83 0.10 -9.75
C ARG A 135 5.73 1.32 -9.56
N GLY A 136 7.04 1.11 -9.58
CA GLY A 136 8.00 2.21 -9.56
C GLY A 136 7.78 3.16 -10.74
N GLN A 137 7.78 4.47 -10.50
CA GLN A 137 7.57 5.46 -11.56
C GLN A 137 8.74 5.53 -12.54
N ILE A 138 9.96 5.13 -12.13
CA ILE A 138 11.16 5.19 -12.96
C ILE A 138 11.34 3.88 -13.75
N THR A 139 11.22 2.74 -13.08
CA THR A 139 11.51 1.42 -13.67
C THR A 139 10.28 0.72 -14.23
N GLY A 140 9.07 1.11 -13.83
CA GLY A 140 7.81 0.46 -14.18
C GLY A 140 7.62 -0.94 -13.57
N LYS A 141 8.58 -1.40 -12.75
CA LYS A 141 8.54 -2.72 -12.12
C LYS A 141 7.63 -2.73 -10.91
N ILE A 142 7.08 -3.90 -10.59
CA ILE A 142 6.33 -4.12 -9.36
C ILE A 142 7.29 -4.05 -8.19
N LEU A 143 6.98 -3.21 -7.22
CA LEU A 143 7.75 -3.00 -6.00
C LEU A 143 6.98 -3.58 -4.82
N ALA A 144 7.65 -4.39 -4.02
CA ALA A 144 7.05 -4.98 -2.82
C ALA A 144 8.02 -4.91 -1.63
N ALA A 145 7.46 -4.99 -0.44
CA ALA A 145 8.25 -5.23 0.76
C ALA A 145 8.82 -6.66 0.74
N ALA A 146 9.91 -6.91 1.47
CA ALA A 146 10.44 -8.26 1.62
C ALA A 146 9.40 -9.20 2.26
N PRO A 147 9.55 -10.54 2.12
CA PRO A 147 8.62 -11.50 2.68
C PRO A 147 8.35 -11.26 4.17
N ASN A 148 7.08 -11.39 4.53
CA ASN A 148 6.54 -11.23 5.87
C ASN A 148 6.70 -9.83 6.50
N ILE A 149 6.85 -8.79 5.68
CA ILE A 149 6.86 -7.40 6.16
C ILE A 149 5.44 -6.83 6.13
N SER A 150 4.98 -6.40 7.30
CA SER A 150 3.70 -5.72 7.47
C SER A 150 3.73 -4.26 7.01
N ALA A 151 2.57 -3.75 6.62
CA ALA A 151 2.39 -2.42 6.09
C ALA A 151 1.29 -1.62 6.81
N THR A 152 1.56 -0.33 6.99
CA THR A 152 0.57 0.66 7.44
C THR A 152 0.40 1.72 6.36
N VAL A 153 -0.84 1.92 5.94
CA VAL A 153 -1.20 2.78 4.81
C VAL A 153 -2.14 3.88 5.28
N PHE A 154 -1.89 5.12 4.85
CA PHE A 154 -2.77 6.26 5.07
C PHE A 154 -3.43 6.69 3.77
N GLY A 155 -4.76 6.64 3.71
CA GLY A 155 -5.56 7.00 2.54
C GLY A 155 -7.00 7.35 2.89
N VAL A 156 -7.40 8.57 2.52
CA VAL A 156 -8.76 9.10 2.71
C VAL A 156 -9.78 8.41 1.80
N PRO A 157 -11.10 8.57 2.01
CA PRO A 157 -12.10 8.16 1.02
C PRO A 157 -11.79 8.70 -0.38
N GLY A 158 -11.96 7.86 -1.41
CA GLY A 158 -11.65 8.23 -2.81
C GLY A 158 -10.19 8.03 -3.26
N SER A 159 -9.26 7.75 -2.34
CA SER A 159 -7.83 7.54 -2.64
C SER A 159 -7.49 6.21 -3.34
N THR A 160 -8.50 5.44 -3.75
CA THR A 160 -8.38 4.08 -4.33
C THR A 160 -7.66 3.05 -3.47
N LYS A 161 -7.55 3.27 -2.15
CA LYS A 161 -6.93 2.32 -1.20
C LYS A 161 -7.42 0.88 -1.32
N THR A 162 -8.73 0.67 -1.44
CA THR A 162 -9.33 -0.67 -1.50
C THR A 162 -8.86 -1.40 -2.75
N THR A 163 -8.94 -0.76 -3.90
CA THR A 163 -8.77 -1.42 -5.19
C THR A 163 -7.35 -1.36 -5.74
N GLY A 164 -6.55 -0.38 -5.30
CA GLY A 164 -5.16 -0.21 -5.69
C GLY A 164 -4.16 -0.79 -4.72
N LEU A 165 -4.59 -1.21 -3.52
CA LEU A 165 -3.74 -1.86 -2.53
C LEU A 165 -4.39 -3.11 -1.94
N VAL A 166 -5.52 -2.98 -1.22
CA VAL A 166 -6.06 -4.09 -0.42
C VAL A 166 -6.46 -5.28 -1.29
N LEU A 167 -7.31 -5.07 -2.29
CA LEU A 167 -7.80 -6.14 -3.18
C LEU A 167 -6.68 -6.69 -4.07
N GLY A 168 -5.79 -5.85 -4.57
CA GLY A 168 -4.64 -6.30 -5.37
C GLY A 168 -3.73 -7.23 -4.57
N ASN A 169 -3.40 -6.84 -3.33
CA ASN A 169 -2.63 -7.70 -2.43
C ASN A 169 -3.42 -8.96 -2.05
N ALA A 170 -4.72 -8.88 -1.79
CA ALA A 170 -5.55 -10.03 -1.46
C ALA A 170 -5.57 -11.06 -2.60
N ALA A 171 -5.73 -10.60 -3.84
CA ALA A 171 -5.75 -11.44 -5.03
C ALA A 171 -4.42 -12.19 -5.24
N GLU A 172 -3.30 -11.52 -4.95
CA GLU A 172 -1.95 -12.03 -5.18
C GLU A 172 -1.34 -12.76 -3.98
N TRP A 173 -1.96 -12.72 -2.80
CA TRP A 173 -1.48 -13.44 -1.63
C TRP A 173 -1.56 -14.96 -1.85
N GLN A 174 -0.50 -15.72 -1.64
CA GLN A 174 -0.53 -17.16 -1.95
C GLN A 174 -1.00 -18.04 -0.78
N GLY A 175 -1.09 -17.49 0.43
CA GLY A 175 -1.46 -18.22 1.64
C GLY A 175 -2.90 -18.01 2.12
N PRO A 176 -3.21 -18.50 3.34
CA PRO A 176 -4.45 -18.18 4.02
C PRO A 176 -4.59 -16.67 4.25
N LEU A 177 -5.83 -16.17 4.22
CA LEU A 177 -6.08 -14.73 4.19
C LEU A 177 -7.31 -14.35 5.01
N VAL A 178 -7.20 -13.27 5.77
CA VAL A 178 -8.35 -12.52 6.30
C VAL A 178 -8.40 -11.17 5.62
N LEU A 179 -9.56 -10.82 5.06
CA LEU A 179 -9.80 -9.59 4.34
C LEU A 179 -11.01 -8.87 4.93
N THR A 180 -10.90 -7.58 5.24
CA THR A 180 -12.07 -6.73 5.52
C THR A 180 -12.43 -5.88 4.31
N THR A 181 -13.72 -5.62 4.10
CA THR A 181 -14.20 -4.65 3.11
C THR A 181 -15.51 -3.99 3.57
N VAL A 182 -15.71 -2.74 3.14
CA VAL A 182 -16.94 -1.99 3.40
C VAL A 182 -18.02 -2.18 2.34
N LYS A 183 -17.68 -2.80 1.20
CA LYS A 183 -18.63 -3.06 0.10
C LYS A 183 -18.56 -4.51 -0.32
N ALA A 184 -19.71 -5.18 -0.31
CA ALA A 184 -19.82 -6.56 -0.77
C ALA A 184 -19.35 -6.74 -2.22
N SER A 185 -19.62 -5.76 -3.10
CA SER A 185 -19.22 -5.80 -4.52
C SER A 185 -17.71 -5.78 -4.73
N ASP A 186 -16.95 -5.21 -3.80
CA ASP A 186 -15.48 -5.15 -3.90
C ASP A 186 -14.86 -6.54 -3.80
N LEU A 187 -15.54 -7.47 -3.11
CA LEU A 187 -15.11 -8.87 -3.03
C LEU A 187 -15.17 -9.57 -4.38
N ASP A 188 -16.10 -9.21 -5.25
CA ASP A 188 -16.30 -9.89 -6.55
C ASP A 188 -15.07 -9.75 -7.45
N ALA A 189 -14.29 -8.67 -7.27
CA ALA A 189 -13.04 -8.46 -7.99
C ALA A 189 -11.96 -9.51 -7.69
N VAL A 190 -12.03 -10.20 -6.54
CA VAL A 190 -10.99 -11.14 -6.09
C VAL A 190 -11.54 -12.53 -5.75
N TYR A 191 -12.86 -12.70 -5.68
CA TYR A 191 -13.52 -13.91 -5.19
C TYR A 191 -13.06 -15.17 -5.93
N GLU A 192 -13.21 -15.21 -7.26
CA GLU A 192 -12.82 -16.38 -8.09
C GLU A 192 -11.32 -16.66 -8.02
N SER A 193 -10.51 -15.59 -8.01
CA SER A 193 -9.05 -15.72 -7.86
C SER A 193 -8.66 -16.37 -6.53
N ARG A 194 -9.38 -16.06 -5.44
CA ARG A 194 -9.16 -16.65 -4.11
C ARG A 194 -9.71 -18.07 -4.03
N LEU A 195 -10.87 -18.34 -4.63
CA LEU A 195 -11.51 -19.65 -4.63
C LEU A 195 -10.61 -20.73 -5.25
N HIS A 196 -9.75 -20.34 -6.19
CA HIS A 196 -8.77 -21.23 -6.80
C HIS A 196 -7.56 -21.57 -5.89
N LEU A 197 -7.31 -20.75 -4.87
CA LEU A 197 -6.26 -21.00 -3.87
C LEU A 197 -6.79 -21.82 -2.70
N GLY A 198 -8.07 -21.64 -2.34
CA GLY A 198 -8.72 -22.34 -1.24
C GLY A 198 -10.16 -21.86 -1.02
N PRO A 199 -10.90 -22.47 -0.07
CA PRO A 199 -12.26 -22.07 0.25
C PRO A 199 -12.39 -20.58 0.62
N VAL A 200 -13.48 -19.93 0.21
CA VAL A 200 -13.76 -18.52 0.56
C VAL A 200 -15.01 -18.44 1.44
N HIS A 201 -14.80 -18.07 2.71
CA HIS A 201 -15.85 -17.87 3.71
C HIS A 201 -16.20 -16.38 3.82
N VAL A 202 -17.41 -16.00 3.41
CA VAL A 202 -17.88 -14.61 3.48
C VAL A 202 -18.75 -14.43 4.72
N ILE A 203 -18.30 -13.63 5.68
CA ILE A 203 -19.07 -13.31 6.89
C ILE A 203 -19.55 -11.87 6.77
N ALA A 204 -20.88 -11.69 6.75
CA ALA A 204 -21.52 -10.39 6.68
C ALA A 204 -22.71 -10.36 7.65
N PRO A 205 -22.59 -9.70 8.81
CA PRO A 205 -23.64 -9.73 9.83
C PRO A 205 -25.00 -9.20 9.36
N ALA A 206 -25.01 -8.22 8.46
CA ALA A 206 -26.22 -7.68 7.83
C ALA A 206 -26.71 -8.51 6.61
N GLY A 207 -26.04 -9.62 6.31
CA GLY A 207 -26.27 -10.41 5.10
C GLY A 207 -25.79 -9.71 3.82
N ILE A 208 -25.88 -10.44 2.70
CA ILE A 208 -25.63 -9.93 1.35
C ILE A 208 -26.72 -10.50 0.44
N PRO A 209 -27.54 -9.66 -0.23
CA PRO A 209 -28.57 -10.14 -1.13
C PRO A 209 -28.01 -11.09 -2.20
N GLY A 210 -28.61 -12.26 -2.34
CA GLY A 210 -28.22 -13.25 -3.35
C GLY A 210 -26.90 -13.99 -3.10
N ARG A 211 -26.19 -13.73 -2.01
CA ARG A 211 -24.93 -14.42 -1.65
C ARG A 211 -25.07 -15.12 -0.30
N LYS A 212 -24.76 -16.42 -0.26
CA LYS A 212 -24.66 -17.19 0.98
C LYS A 212 -23.49 -16.67 1.82
N THR A 213 -23.74 -16.45 3.11
CA THR A 213 -22.71 -16.10 4.10
C THR A 213 -22.35 -17.31 4.96
N ALA A 214 -21.12 -17.32 5.48
CA ALA A 214 -20.63 -18.26 6.47
C ALA A 214 -20.92 -17.74 7.87
N ARG A 215 -20.97 -18.67 8.82
CA ARG A 215 -21.18 -18.42 10.25
C ARG A 215 -19.90 -18.61 11.04
N TRP A 216 -19.77 -17.84 12.11
CA TRP A 216 -18.72 -17.98 13.11
C TRP A 216 -19.22 -17.56 14.48
N SER A 217 -18.98 -18.37 15.51
CA SER A 217 -19.48 -18.11 16.86
C SER A 217 -18.35 -17.90 17.89
N PRO A 218 -18.43 -16.84 18.72
CA PRO A 218 -17.52 -16.69 19.86
C PRO A 218 -17.74 -17.77 20.92
N VAL A 219 -18.94 -18.36 20.98
CA VAL A 219 -19.28 -19.44 21.93
C VAL A 219 -18.59 -20.73 21.51
N ASP A 220 -18.54 -21.04 20.21
CA ASP A 220 -17.85 -22.24 19.70
C ASP A 220 -16.32 -22.17 19.93
N TYR A 221 -15.76 -20.96 20.00
CA TYR A 221 -14.37 -20.74 20.36
C TYR A 221 -14.09 -20.99 21.86
N ALA A 222 -15.06 -20.66 22.73
CA ALA A 222 -14.95 -20.74 24.18
C ALA A 222 -15.11 -22.18 24.74
N LYS A 223 -14.22 -23.07 24.33
CA LYS A 223 -14.26 -24.52 24.64
C LYS A 223 -13.75 -24.88 26.03
N ASP A 224 -12.97 -24.00 26.63
CA ASP A 224 -12.32 -24.21 27.92
C ASP A 224 -12.12 -22.86 28.65
N PRO A 225 -11.78 -22.86 29.95
CA PRO A 225 -11.62 -21.61 30.70
C PRO A 225 -10.63 -20.61 30.10
N LYS A 226 -9.55 -21.05 29.43
CA LYS A 226 -8.55 -20.15 28.83
C LYS A 226 -9.06 -19.54 27.54
N SER A 227 -9.70 -20.34 26.68
CA SER A 227 -10.28 -19.84 25.42
C SER A 227 -11.49 -18.93 25.68
N ALA A 228 -12.33 -19.24 26.67
CA ALA A 228 -13.44 -18.38 27.10
C ALA A 228 -12.96 -17.03 27.65
N ASP A 229 -11.93 -17.04 28.50
CA ASP A 229 -11.33 -15.83 29.07
C ASP A 229 -10.73 -14.92 27.98
N ARG A 230 -10.01 -15.52 27.03
CA ARG A 230 -9.43 -14.82 25.88
C ARG A 230 -10.50 -14.21 24.97
N MET A 231 -11.59 -14.93 24.72
CA MET A 231 -12.72 -14.40 23.94
C MET A 231 -13.40 -13.24 24.67
N ALA A 232 -13.63 -13.36 25.97
CA ALA A 232 -14.16 -12.27 26.79
C ALA A 232 -13.24 -11.04 26.77
N GLU A 233 -11.92 -11.24 26.82
CA GLU A 233 -10.93 -10.18 26.68
C GLU A 233 -11.01 -9.48 25.30
N TRP A 234 -11.11 -10.24 24.19
CA TRP A 234 -11.22 -9.64 22.86
C TRP A 234 -12.52 -8.85 22.67
N LEU A 235 -13.65 -9.37 23.15
CA LEU A 235 -14.93 -8.65 23.12
C LEU A 235 -14.85 -7.36 23.96
N ALA A 236 -14.27 -7.43 25.15
CA ALA A 236 -14.09 -6.28 26.03
C ALA A 236 -13.19 -5.21 25.40
N ASN A 237 -12.05 -5.61 24.85
CA ASN A 237 -11.09 -4.74 24.19
C ASN A 237 -11.66 -4.05 22.94
N ALA A 238 -12.56 -4.75 22.23
CA ALA A 238 -13.21 -4.21 21.04
C ALA A 238 -14.43 -3.32 21.35
N SER A 239 -14.89 -3.31 22.61
CA SER A 239 -15.98 -2.45 23.04
C SER A 239 -15.56 -0.98 23.02
N THR A 240 -16.53 -0.06 22.83
CA THR A 240 -16.28 1.38 22.83
C THR A 240 -15.70 1.89 24.16
N SER A 241 -15.96 1.19 25.26
CA SER A 241 -15.47 1.53 26.60
C SER A 241 -14.06 1.01 26.89
N GLY A 242 -13.48 0.16 26.02
CA GLY A 242 -12.19 -0.52 26.24
C GLY A 242 -11.00 0.39 26.52
N HIS A 243 -11.05 1.66 26.09
CA HIS A 243 -9.97 2.63 26.27
C HIS A 243 -10.21 3.64 27.42
N ASP A 244 -11.36 3.60 28.08
CA ASP A 244 -11.63 4.48 29.22
C ASP A 244 -10.97 3.91 30.49
N LYS A 245 -9.93 4.58 30.97
CA LYS A 245 -9.22 4.23 32.21
C LYS A 245 -10.15 4.19 33.43
N ARG A 246 -11.24 4.97 33.44
CA ARG A 246 -12.24 4.96 34.52
C ARG A 246 -13.14 3.74 34.47
N ALA A 247 -13.33 3.15 33.28
CA ALA A 247 -14.12 1.94 33.08
C ALA A 247 -13.31 0.65 33.31
N ALA A 248 -11.97 0.72 33.29
CA ALA A 248 -11.10 -0.45 33.36
C ALA A 248 -11.41 -1.45 34.50
N PRO A 249 -11.65 -1.02 35.77
CA PRO A 249 -12.01 -1.96 36.83
C PRO A 249 -13.34 -2.69 36.58
N TRP A 250 -14.31 -2.01 35.97
CA TRP A 250 -15.61 -2.58 35.64
C TRP A 250 -15.52 -3.54 34.45
N ILE A 251 -14.67 -3.22 33.47
CA ILE A 251 -14.40 -4.08 32.32
C ILE A 251 -13.73 -5.39 32.75
N ASP A 252 -12.79 -5.33 33.69
CA ASP A 252 -12.12 -6.51 34.22
C ASP A 252 -13.09 -7.45 34.95
N GLN A 253 -14.01 -6.90 35.77
CA GLN A 253 -15.05 -7.72 36.39
C GLN A 253 -16.06 -8.27 35.36
N ALA A 254 -16.44 -7.46 34.37
CA ALA A 254 -17.34 -7.88 33.30
C ALA A 254 -16.73 -9.02 32.47
N ARG A 255 -15.41 -9.02 32.24
CA ARG A 255 -14.70 -10.13 31.58
C ARG A 255 -14.88 -11.45 32.33
N GLY A 256 -14.79 -11.45 33.65
CA GLY A 256 -15.04 -12.65 34.48
C GLY A 256 -16.45 -13.21 34.28
N ILE A 257 -17.46 -12.34 34.23
CA ILE A 257 -18.85 -12.73 33.96
C ILE A 257 -19.00 -13.27 32.53
N LEU A 258 -18.50 -12.53 31.53
CA LEU A 258 -18.58 -12.92 30.12
C LEU A 258 -17.87 -14.26 29.86
N LYS A 259 -16.73 -14.52 30.50
CA LYS A 259 -16.03 -15.81 30.48
C LYS A 259 -16.96 -16.93 30.96
N GLY A 260 -17.61 -16.76 32.11
CA GLY A 260 -18.55 -17.74 32.65
C GLY A 260 -19.74 -17.99 31.72
N LEU A 261 -20.35 -16.93 31.18
CA LEU A 261 -21.47 -17.02 30.25
C LEU A 261 -21.11 -17.71 28.94
N LEU A 262 -19.97 -17.36 28.33
CA LEU A 262 -19.50 -17.96 27.08
C LEU A 262 -19.25 -19.46 27.26
N LEU A 263 -18.55 -19.85 28.33
CA LEU A 263 -18.23 -21.25 28.61
C LEU A 263 -19.48 -22.07 28.94
N ALA A 264 -20.37 -21.53 29.77
CA ALA A 264 -21.64 -22.21 30.09
C ALA A 264 -22.51 -22.39 28.84
N ALA A 265 -22.52 -21.40 27.94
CA ALA A 265 -23.32 -21.46 26.71
C ALA A 265 -22.76 -22.50 25.73
N ASN A 266 -21.44 -22.71 25.74
CA ASN A 266 -20.79 -23.79 25.00
C ASN A 266 -21.15 -25.17 25.59
N ILE A 267 -20.98 -25.35 26.91
CA ILE A 267 -21.24 -26.62 27.62
C ILE A 267 -22.70 -27.06 27.48
N SER A 268 -23.65 -26.13 27.59
CA SER A 268 -25.08 -26.42 27.49
C SER A 268 -25.55 -26.74 26.06
N GLY A 269 -24.74 -26.44 25.03
CA GLY A 269 -25.14 -26.51 23.63
C GLY A 269 -26.13 -25.42 23.20
N GLY A 270 -26.43 -24.45 24.08
CA GLY A 270 -27.37 -23.35 23.80
C GLY A 270 -26.80 -22.24 22.91
N GLY A 271 -25.48 -22.24 22.68
CA GLY A 271 -24.81 -21.37 21.71
C GLY A 271 -24.98 -19.88 22.02
N ILE A 272 -24.93 -19.05 20.97
CA ILE A 272 -25.01 -17.58 21.13
C ILE A 272 -26.36 -17.11 21.70
N ASN A 273 -27.43 -17.87 21.53
CA ASN A 273 -28.76 -17.53 22.04
C ASN A 273 -28.82 -17.69 23.57
N ALA A 274 -28.31 -18.80 24.13
CA ALA A 274 -28.20 -18.97 25.57
C ALA A 274 -27.27 -17.92 26.20
N PHE A 275 -26.14 -17.63 25.56
CA PHE A 275 -25.25 -16.54 25.97
C PHE A 275 -26.00 -15.20 26.07
N ARG A 276 -26.75 -14.81 25.02
CA ARG A 276 -27.53 -13.57 25.02
C ARG A 276 -28.65 -13.58 26.06
N GLU A 277 -29.33 -14.70 26.22
CA GLU A 277 -30.43 -14.86 27.17
C GLU A 277 -29.95 -14.69 28.61
N TRP A 278 -28.94 -15.44 29.02
CA TRP A 278 -28.41 -15.35 30.38
C TRP A 278 -27.73 -14.01 30.66
N LEU A 279 -27.10 -13.41 29.64
CA LEU A 279 -26.63 -12.03 29.74
C LEU A 279 -27.78 -11.07 30.02
N ALA A 280 -28.93 -11.22 29.35
CA ALA A 280 -30.08 -10.34 29.55
C ALA A 280 -30.73 -10.52 30.92
N LEU A 281 -30.83 -11.76 31.40
CA LEU A 281 -31.37 -12.10 32.73
C LEU A 281 -30.46 -11.63 33.88
N GLY A 282 -29.14 -11.55 33.66
CA GLY A 282 -28.19 -11.07 34.65
C GLY A 282 -28.25 -11.89 35.95
N LYS A 283 -28.59 -11.24 37.07
CA LYS A 283 -28.68 -11.86 38.41
C LYS A 283 -29.63 -13.07 38.44
N ASP A 284 -30.69 -13.05 37.65
CA ASP A 284 -31.69 -14.13 37.64
C ASP A 284 -31.18 -15.42 36.97
N ALA A 285 -30.14 -15.35 36.14
CA ALA A 285 -29.53 -16.52 35.51
C ALA A 285 -28.43 -17.18 36.37
N VAL A 286 -28.02 -16.57 37.49
CA VAL A 286 -26.78 -16.93 38.19
C VAL A 286 -26.77 -18.38 38.67
N GLU A 287 -27.83 -18.83 39.36
CA GLU A 287 -27.90 -20.20 39.87
C GLU A 287 -27.90 -21.24 38.74
N HIS A 288 -28.57 -20.93 37.62
CA HIS A 288 -28.61 -21.82 36.46
C HIS A 288 -27.23 -21.92 35.80
N VAL A 289 -26.60 -20.79 35.49
CA VAL A 289 -25.26 -20.76 34.86
C VAL A 289 -24.22 -21.40 35.77
N LYS A 290 -24.29 -21.15 37.08
CA LYS A 290 -23.44 -21.80 38.07
C LYS A 290 -23.62 -23.32 38.04
N ALA A 291 -24.86 -23.82 38.04
CA ALA A 291 -25.14 -25.25 37.97
C ALA A 291 -24.62 -25.93 36.67
N VAL A 292 -24.59 -25.20 35.56
CA VAL A 292 -23.99 -25.69 34.30
C VAL A 292 -22.46 -25.79 34.40
N LEU A 293 -21.80 -24.81 35.05
CA LEU A 293 -20.35 -24.73 35.15
C LEU A 293 -19.76 -25.65 36.23
N GLU A 294 -20.41 -25.73 37.40
CA GLU A 294 -19.88 -26.34 38.62
C GLU A 294 -19.41 -27.80 38.47
N PRO A 295 -20.06 -28.68 37.68
CA PRO A 295 -19.61 -30.06 37.50
C PRO A 295 -18.23 -30.22 36.85
N GLN A 296 -17.83 -29.27 35.98
CA GLN A 296 -16.57 -29.36 35.21
C GLN A 296 -15.57 -28.27 35.60
N TYR A 297 -16.05 -27.09 35.99
CA TYR A 297 -15.25 -25.89 36.22
C TYR A 297 -15.74 -25.12 37.47
N PRO A 298 -15.63 -25.70 38.67
CA PRO A 298 -16.13 -25.09 39.91
C PRO A 298 -15.52 -23.71 40.21
N ASP A 299 -14.23 -23.51 39.91
CA ASP A 299 -13.58 -22.21 40.10
C ASP A 299 -14.18 -21.13 39.17
N VAL A 300 -14.49 -21.49 37.92
CA VAL A 300 -15.14 -20.56 36.98
C VAL A 300 -16.57 -20.25 37.42
N ALA A 301 -17.29 -21.25 37.96
CA ALA A 301 -18.63 -21.07 38.52
C ALA A 301 -18.62 -20.09 39.72
N LEU A 302 -17.61 -20.22 40.60
CA LEU A 302 -17.39 -19.31 41.73
C LEU A 302 -17.07 -17.89 41.26
N ASP A 303 -16.11 -17.74 40.35
CA ASP A 303 -15.69 -16.43 39.82
C ASP A 303 -16.84 -15.72 39.10
N TYR A 304 -17.66 -16.45 38.33
CA TYR A 304 -18.84 -15.92 37.66
C TYR A 304 -19.92 -15.45 38.66
N SER A 305 -20.19 -16.24 39.72
CA SER A 305 -21.29 -15.98 40.66
C SER A 305 -20.97 -14.90 41.71
N ARG A 306 -19.70 -14.79 42.11
CA ARG A 306 -19.26 -13.91 43.21
C ARG A 306 -19.65 -12.43 43.05
N PRO A 307 -19.50 -11.78 41.88
CA PRO A 307 -19.92 -10.37 41.72
C PRO A 307 -21.40 -10.13 42.04
N TRP A 308 -22.28 -11.09 41.71
CA TRP A 308 -23.73 -10.98 41.92
C TRP A 308 -24.17 -11.11 43.37
N VAL A 309 -23.33 -11.73 44.20
CA VAL A 309 -23.59 -11.99 45.63
C VAL A 309 -22.92 -10.94 46.52
N THR A 310 -21.70 -10.54 46.17
CA THR A 310 -20.87 -9.68 47.03
C THR A 310 -21.07 -8.18 46.81
N LEU A 311 -21.51 -7.77 45.64
CA LEU A 311 -21.75 -6.36 45.35
C LEU A 311 -23.12 -5.92 45.87
N HIS A 312 -23.22 -4.64 46.25
CA HIS A 312 -24.50 -3.98 46.50
C HIS A 312 -25.25 -3.75 45.17
N ASP A 313 -26.54 -3.43 45.24
CA ASP A 313 -27.42 -3.38 44.07
C ASP A 313 -26.93 -2.41 42.97
N ASP A 314 -26.39 -1.23 43.31
CA ASP A 314 -25.85 -0.30 42.29
C ASP A 314 -24.60 -0.86 41.61
N GLY A 315 -23.77 -1.61 42.33
CA GLY A 315 -22.61 -2.32 41.79
C GLY A 315 -23.03 -3.42 40.82
N ILE A 316 -24.08 -4.18 41.15
CA ILE A 316 -24.68 -5.19 40.28
C ILE A 316 -25.25 -4.54 39.00
N GLY A 317 -25.94 -3.40 39.13
CA GLY A 317 -26.45 -2.64 37.99
C GLY A 317 -25.32 -2.16 37.06
N SER A 318 -24.24 -1.65 37.63
CA SER A 318 -23.08 -1.11 36.90
C SER A 318 -22.34 -2.19 36.10
N ILE A 319 -22.11 -3.36 36.71
CA ILE A 319 -21.44 -4.48 36.03
C ILE A 319 -22.34 -5.10 34.96
N GLN A 320 -23.65 -5.23 35.22
CA GLN A 320 -24.62 -5.71 34.23
C GLN A 320 -24.70 -4.77 33.03
N PHE A 321 -24.71 -3.45 33.26
CA PHE A 321 -24.63 -2.45 32.18
C PHE A 321 -23.35 -2.64 31.35
N THR A 322 -22.21 -2.80 32.01
CA THR A 322 -20.91 -3.00 31.34
C THR A 322 -20.89 -4.25 30.46
N CYS A 323 -21.37 -5.39 30.98
CA CYS A 323 -21.48 -6.63 30.20
C CYS A 323 -22.38 -6.44 28.96
N ASN A 324 -23.50 -5.73 29.13
CA ASN A 324 -24.44 -5.41 28.07
C ASN A 324 -23.87 -4.48 26.99
N VAL A 325 -22.96 -3.57 27.34
CA VAL A 325 -22.26 -2.70 26.38
C VAL A 325 -21.26 -3.52 25.57
N ILE A 326 -20.46 -4.36 26.23
CA ILE A 326 -19.44 -5.21 25.58
C ILE A 326 -20.07 -6.14 24.55
N ALA A 327 -21.17 -6.81 24.92
CA ALA A 327 -21.86 -7.78 24.08
C ALA A 327 -23.05 -7.18 23.30
N SER A 328 -23.13 -5.85 23.18
CA SER A 328 -24.28 -5.16 22.58
C SER A 328 -24.60 -5.59 21.15
N VAL A 329 -23.59 -5.97 20.36
CA VAL A 329 -23.73 -6.46 18.99
C VAL A 329 -24.65 -7.69 18.89
N TYR A 330 -24.70 -8.52 19.93
CA TYR A 330 -25.52 -9.73 19.95
C TYR A 330 -26.99 -9.48 20.31
N ARG A 331 -27.39 -8.21 20.51
CA ARG A 331 -28.82 -7.84 20.61
C ARG A 331 -29.54 -8.00 19.28
N ASP A 332 -28.81 -7.92 18.19
CA ASP A 332 -29.35 -8.04 16.84
C ASP A 332 -29.53 -9.49 16.45
N GLU A 333 -30.69 -9.82 15.91
CA GLU A 333 -31.00 -11.18 15.48
C GLU A 333 -30.12 -11.64 14.32
N GLU A 334 -29.84 -10.76 13.35
CA GLU A 334 -28.99 -11.07 12.19
C GLU A 334 -27.55 -11.39 12.61
N VAL A 335 -27.02 -10.68 13.61
CA VAL A 335 -25.71 -10.97 14.20
C VAL A 335 -25.74 -12.33 14.90
N ARG A 336 -26.79 -12.63 15.68
CA ARG A 336 -26.94 -13.95 16.32
C ARG A 336 -27.11 -15.07 15.30
N ALA A 337 -27.77 -14.82 14.17
CA ALA A 337 -27.87 -15.80 13.08
C ALA A 337 -26.50 -16.08 12.45
N THR A 338 -25.68 -15.04 12.27
CA THR A 338 -24.28 -15.16 11.83
C THR A 338 -23.41 -15.89 12.85
N ALA A 339 -23.72 -15.74 14.14
CA ALA A 339 -23.02 -16.37 15.27
C ALA A 339 -23.67 -17.67 15.79
N ALA A 340 -24.64 -18.23 15.06
CA ALA A 340 -25.39 -19.41 15.48
C ALA A 340 -24.58 -20.72 15.40
N GLY A 341 -23.38 -20.66 14.83
CA GLY A 341 -22.43 -21.76 14.75
C GLY A 341 -21.17 -21.30 14.01
N THR A 342 -20.28 -22.25 13.73
CA THR A 342 -19.01 -22.00 13.07
C THR A 342 -18.84 -22.96 11.89
N ASP A 343 -18.73 -22.41 10.68
CA ASP A 343 -18.69 -23.21 9.45
C ASP A 343 -17.26 -23.63 9.03
N PHE A 344 -16.22 -23.14 9.71
CA PHE A 344 -14.81 -23.50 9.46
C PHE A 344 -13.97 -23.45 10.75
N THR A 345 -12.96 -24.31 10.87
CA THR A 345 -11.97 -24.22 11.96
C THR A 345 -10.76 -23.38 11.54
N ILE A 346 -9.97 -22.93 12.53
CA ILE A 346 -8.72 -22.21 12.23
C ILE A 346 -7.71 -23.16 11.58
N GLU A 347 -7.69 -24.43 11.97
CA GLU A 347 -6.86 -25.45 11.32
C GLU A 347 -7.23 -25.61 9.85
N GLN A 348 -8.53 -25.73 9.51
CA GLN A 348 -8.99 -25.78 8.12
C GLN A 348 -8.60 -24.52 7.36
N LEU A 349 -8.76 -23.34 7.99
CA LEU A 349 -8.36 -22.08 7.36
C LEU A 349 -6.89 -22.09 6.95
N LEU A 350 -6.01 -22.55 7.84
CA LEU A 350 -4.57 -22.56 7.61
C LEU A 350 -4.11 -23.70 6.70
N ASP A 351 -4.70 -24.90 6.83
CA ASP A 351 -4.28 -26.08 6.06
C ASP A 351 -4.86 -26.06 4.62
N ASP A 352 -6.07 -25.50 4.42
CA ASP A 352 -6.75 -25.44 3.11
C ASP A 352 -6.52 -24.11 2.37
N ASN A 353 -5.61 -23.25 2.84
CA ASN A 353 -5.36 -21.90 2.30
C ASN A 353 -6.64 -21.05 2.16
N ALA A 354 -7.56 -21.19 3.11
CA ALA A 354 -8.86 -20.55 3.02
C ALA A 354 -8.75 -19.02 3.18
N THR A 355 -9.79 -18.34 2.68
CA THR A 355 -9.96 -16.90 2.79
C THR A 355 -11.19 -16.58 3.61
N VAL A 356 -11.06 -15.76 4.64
CA VAL A 356 -12.19 -15.20 5.40
C VAL A 356 -12.38 -13.74 4.98
N CYS A 357 -13.52 -13.45 4.38
CA CYS A 357 -13.90 -12.10 3.96
C CYS A 357 -14.96 -11.54 4.91
N LEU A 358 -14.58 -10.51 5.65
CA LEU A 358 -15.43 -9.80 6.59
C LEU A 358 -16.03 -8.56 5.92
N VAL A 359 -17.34 -8.54 5.79
CA VAL A 359 -18.06 -7.46 5.10
C VAL A 359 -18.95 -6.71 6.09
N ALA A 360 -18.74 -5.41 6.21
CA ALA A 360 -19.59 -4.53 7.02
C ALA A 360 -19.70 -3.16 6.37
N ALA A 361 -20.93 -2.69 6.12
CA ALA A 361 -21.14 -1.35 5.56
C ALA A 361 -20.56 -0.27 6.50
N PRO A 362 -20.15 0.90 5.99
CA PRO A 362 -19.59 1.96 6.84
C PRO A 362 -20.52 2.38 7.99
N SER A 363 -21.83 2.32 7.80
CA SER A 363 -22.86 2.61 8.82
C SER A 363 -22.83 1.65 10.00
N ASP A 364 -22.43 0.39 9.78
CA ASP A 364 -22.49 -0.68 10.77
C ASP A 364 -21.10 -1.19 11.19
N ALA A 365 -20.04 -0.71 10.54
CA ALA A 365 -18.65 -1.08 10.82
C ALA A 365 -18.30 -0.98 12.32
N GLU A 366 -18.61 0.16 12.94
CA GLU A 366 -18.34 0.39 14.36
C GLU A 366 -19.18 -0.49 15.29
N ARG A 367 -20.41 -0.80 14.88
CA ARG A 367 -21.35 -1.66 15.61
C ARG A 367 -20.89 -3.11 15.57
N TYR A 368 -20.41 -3.59 14.43
CA TYR A 368 -19.93 -4.95 14.24
C TYR A 368 -18.47 -5.15 14.66
N ALA A 369 -17.73 -4.07 14.94
CA ALA A 369 -16.32 -4.13 15.32
C ALA A 369 -15.97 -5.16 16.42
N PRO A 370 -16.79 -5.39 17.48
CA PRO A 370 -16.52 -6.46 18.44
C PRO A 370 -16.51 -7.86 17.84
N LEU A 371 -17.47 -8.19 16.98
CA LEU A 371 -17.53 -9.48 16.30
C LEU A 371 -16.38 -9.61 15.29
N LEU A 372 -16.16 -8.58 14.46
CA LEU A 372 -15.10 -8.61 13.44
C LEU A 372 -13.71 -8.74 14.08
N THR A 373 -13.47 -7.98 15.16
CA THR A 373 -12.24 -8.06 15.93
C THR A 373 -12.07 -9.44 16.55
N ALA A 374 -13.11 -10.02 17.14
CA ALA A 374 -13.04 -11.36 17.72
C ALA A 374 -12.68 -12.43 16.68
N ILE A 375 -13.24 -12.34 15.47
CA ILE A 375 -12.89 -13.24 14.36
C ILE A 375 -11.41 -13.07 13.98
N ILE A 376 -10.97 -11.84 13.68
CA ILE A 376 -9.58 -11.55 13.30
C ILE A 376 -8.60 -12.02 14.39
N ALA A 377 -8.88 -11.68 15.64
CA ALA A 377 -8.06 -12.05 16.79
C ALA A 377 -7.99 -13.57 16.99
N SER A 378 -9.10 -14.29 16.78
CA SER A 378 -9.12 -15.76 16.86
C SER A 378 -8.25 -16.42 15.77
N ILE A 379 -8.23 -15.86 14.57
CA ILE A 379 -7.42 -16.35 13.45
C ILE A 379 -5.94 -16.09 13.69
N ILE A 380 -5.58 -14.87 14.10
CA ILE A 380 -4.20 -14.52 14.50
C ILE A 380 -3.74 -15.45 15.62
N HIS A 381 -4.57 -15.65 16.63
CA HIS A 381 -4.23 -16.52 17.75
C HIS A 381 -4.00 -17.98 17.32
N GLY A 382 -4.86 -18.54 16.46
CA GLY A 382 -4.66 -19.91 15.97
C GLY A 382 -3.38 -20.05 15.13
N ALA A 383 -3.02 -19.02 14.36
CA ALA A 383 -1.74 -18.93 13.67
C ALA A 383 -0.54 -18.91 14.65
N GLU A 384 -0.61 -18.11 15.72
CA GLU A 384 0.39 -18.10 16.80
C GLU A 384 0.50 -19.48 17.48
N GLN A 385 -0.63 -20.13 17.77
CA GLN A 385 -0.63 -21.46 18.37
C GLN A 385 0.00 -22.52 17.44
N ARG A 386 -0.24 -22.43 16.13
CA ARG A 386 0.41 -23.31 15.17
C ARG A 386 1.92 -23.11 15.14
N TYR A 387 2.38 -21.85 15.18
CA TYR A 387 3.80 -21.55 15.31
C TYR A 387 4.40 -22.12 16.60
N LEU A 388 3.76 -21.88 17.75
CA LEU A 388 4.24 -22.40 19.05
C LEU A 388 4.32 -23.93 19.10
N ARG A 389 3.36 -24.63 18.47
CA ARG A 389 3.34 -26.09 18.40
C ARG A 389 4.39 -26.67 17.45
N THR A 390 4.66 -26.01 16.33
CA THR A 390 5.53 -26.54 15.27
C THR A 390 6.95 -26.01 15.33
N GLY A 391 7.18 -24.87 15.99
CA GLY A 391 8.45 -24.14 16.01
C GLY A 391 8.86 -23.57 14.64
N ARG A 392 7.95 -23.55 13.65
CA ARG A 392 8.23 -23.12 12.28
C ARG A 392 7.28 -21.99 11.87
N PRO A 393 7.77 -20.96 11.16
CA PRO A 393 6.90 -19.97 10.56
C PRO A 393 5.84 -20.62 9.66
N LEU A 394 4.66 -20.02 9.58
CA LEU A 394 3.62 -20.39 8.63
C LEU A 394 4.16 -20.31 7.20
N SER A 395 3.90 -21.35 6.41
CA SER A 395 4.29 -21.43 5.01
C SER A 395 3.23 -22.26 4.25
N PRO A 396 2.43 -21.63 3.36
CA PRO A 396 2.41 -20.19 3.08
C PRO A 396 1.96 -19.35 4.29
N GLY A 397 2.33 -18.06 4.32
CA GLY A 397 2.07 -17.16 5.44
C GLY A 397 0.61 -16.70 5.53
N LEU A 398 0.17 -16.35 6.74
CA LEU A 398 -1.14 -15.75 6.99
C LEU A 398 -1.12 -14.26 6.62
N GLY A 399 -1.98 -13.87 5.69
CA GLY A 399 -2.26 -12.48 5.36
C GLY A 399 -3.43 -11.95 6.19
N VAL A 400 -3.28 -10.76 6.77
CA VAL A 400 -4.35 -10.03 7.47
C VAL A 400 -4.47 -8.65 6.83
N MET A 401 -5.46 -8.48 5.95
CA MET A 401 -5.66 -7.28 5.16
C MET A 401 -6.91 -6.55 5.62
N VAL A 402 -6.68 -5.45 6.34
CA VAL A 402 -7.74 -4.69 6.99
C VAL A 402 -7.91 -3.36 6.27
N ASP A 403 -8.89 -3.31 5.38
CA ASP A 403 -9.43 -2.03 4.89
C ASP A 403 -10.22 -1.35 6.00
N GLU A 404 -10.15 -0.03 6.03
CA GLU A 404 -10.84 0.79 7.04
C GLU A 404 -10.55 0.34 8.48
N ALA A 405 -9.28 0.09 8.79
CA ALA A 405 -8.84 -0.43 10.09
C ALA A 405 -9.30 0.42 11.26
N GLY A 406 -9.41 1.75 11.06
CA GLY A 406 -9.96 2.66 12.06
C GLY A 406 -11.37 2.33 12.51
N ASN A 407 -12.21 1.78 11.64
CA ASN A 407 -13.60 1.45 11.96
C ASN A 407 -13.80 -0.06 12.20
N MET A 408 -13.05 -0.90 11.50
CA MET A 408 -13.23 -2.36 11.49
C MET A 408 -12.44 -3.10 12.56
N LEU A 409 -11.29 -2.57 12.99
CA LEU A 409 -10.35 -3.29 13.84
C LEU A 409 -10.09 -2.55 15.16
N ARG A 410 -10.59 -3.13 16.25
CA ARG A 410 -10.38 -2.64 17.61
C ARG A 410 -9.56 -3.64 18.41
N TYR A 411 -8.31 -3.83 17.98
CA TYR A 411 -7.45 -4.90 18.48
C TYR A 411 -6.19 -4.34 19.15
N PRO A 412 -6.21 -4.05 20.47
CA PRO A 412 -5.10 -3.42 21.20
C PRO A 412 -3.75 -4.12 21.05
N GLN A 413 -3.74 -5.42 20.74
CA GLN A 413 -2.53 -6.22 20.55
C GLN A 413 -1.93 -6.09 19.14
N LEU A 414 -2.52 -5.30 18.23
CA LEU A 414 -1.97 -5.04 16.89
C LEU A 414 -0.48 -4.65 16.90
N PRO A 415 0.03 -3.78 17.81
CA PRO A 415 1.46 -3.49 17.88
C PRO A 415 2.32 -4.74 18.18
N GLY A 416 1.82 -5.65 19.03
CA GLY A 416 2.46 -6.94 19.31
C GLY A 416 2.53 -7.84 18.08
N VAL A 417 1.45 -7.88 17.29
CA VAL A 417 1.42 -8.66 16.04
C VAL A 417 2.36 -8.08 15.00
N LEU A 418 2.41 -6.75 14.85
CA LEU A 418 3.33 -6.10 13.90
C LEU A 418 4.81 -6.33 14.26
N THR A 419 5.14 -6.43 15.54
CA THR A 419 6.53 -6.63 16.01
C THR A 419 6.99 -8.09 15.93
N THR A 420 6.11 -9.05 16.22
CA THR A 420 6.48 -10.47 16.32
C THR A 420 5.99 -11.32 15.15
N GLY A 421 4.93 -10.88 14.45
CA GLY A 421 4.22 -11.62 13.41
C GLY A 421 5.11 -12.05 12.26
N ARG A 422 6.11 -11.24 11.88
CA ARG A 422 7.09 -11.59 10.85
C ARG A 422 7.77 -12.94 11.11
N GLY A 423 8.18 -13.18 12.36
CA GLY A 423 8.86 -14.42 12.73
C GLY A 423 7.92 -15.64 12.73
N MET A 424 6.62 -15.40 12.82
CA MET A 424 5.59 -16.44 12.83
C MET A 424 5.02 -16.72 11.44
N GLY A 425 5.31 -15.88 10.44
CA GLY A 425 4.69 -15.95 9.11
C GLY A 425 3.30 -15.28 9.07
N ILE A 426 3.10 -14.23 9.88
CA ILE A 426 1.88 -13.42 9.92
C ILE A 426 2.21 -12.03 9.37
N THR A 427 1.48 -11.60 8.35
CA THR A 427 1.70 -10.33 7.65
C THR A 427 0.44 -9.50 7.65
N VAL A 428 0.53 -8.27 8.15
CA VAL A 428 -0.60 -7.38 8.32
C VAL A 428 -0.51 -6.19 7.36
N LEU A 429 -1.59 -5.91 6.65
CA LEU A 429 -1.80 -4.68 5.90
C LEU A 429 -2.95 -3.93 6.55
N THR A 430 -2.69 -2.78 7.17
CA THR A 430 -3.76 -1.93 7.74
C THR A 430 -3.88 -0.62 6.99
N VAL A 431 -5.12 -0.21 6.71
CA VAL A 431 -5.41 1.07 6.07
C VAL A 431 -6.17 2.00 7.00
N TRP A 432 -5.64 3.20 7.17
CA TRP A 432 -6.14 4.28 8.02
C TRP A 432 -6.47 5.51 7.16
N HIS A 433 -7.40 6.35 7.57
CA HIS A 433 -7.65 7.63 6.89
C HIS A 433 -6.50 8.60 7.13
N ASP A 434 -6.06 8.69 8.38
CA ASP A 434 -5.04 9.60 8.86
C ASP A 434 -4.46 9.10 10.19
N LEU A 435 -3.42 9.79 10.67
CA LEU A 435 -2.73 9.51 11.92
C LEU A 435 -3.61 9.79 13.15
N SER A 436 -4.53 10.75 13.07
CA SER A 436 -5.46 11.07 14.15
C SER A 436 -6.39 9.89 14.44
N GLN A 437 -6.91 9.23 13.41
CA GLN A 437 -7.73 8.02 13.53
C GLN A 437 -6.97 6.88 14.23
N LEU A 438 -5.71 6.65 13.83
CA LEU A 438 -4.85 5.63 14.46
C LEU A 438 -4.61 5.94 15.94
N ARG A 439 -4.35 7.21 16.29
CA ARG A 439 -4.10 7.64 17.67
C ARG A 439 -5.34 7.65 18.53
N THR A 440 -6.49 8.03 18.00
CA THR A 440 -7.77 7.90 18.72
C THR A 440 -8.05 6.43 19.04
N ARG A 441 -7.67 5.50 18.15
CA ARG A 441 -7.91 4.07 18.35
C ARG A 441 -6.94 3.41 19.33
N PHE A 442 -5.65 3.77 19.31
CA PHE A 442 -4.63 3.07 20.11
C PHE A 442 -4.02 3.89 21.23
N GLY A 443 -4.28 5.20 21.27
CA GLY A 443 -3.45 6.14 22.01
C GLY A 443 -2.13 6.45 21.31
N HIS A 444 -1.43 7.46 21.79
CA HIS A 444 -0.25 8.00 21.15
C HIS A 444 0.91 6.99 21.05
N ASP A 445 1.23 6.30 22.15
CA ASP A 445 2.41 5.43 22.23
C ASP A 445 2.26 4.13 21.43
N ALA A 446 1.08 3.51 21.49
CA ALA A 446 0.80 2.32 20.70
C ALA A 446 0.67 2.65 19.20
N ALA A 447 0.11 3.81 18.82
CA ALA A 447 0.12 4.28 17.43
C ALA A 447 1.55 4.47 16.90
N ASN A 448 2.45 5.05 17.70
CA ASN A 448 3.87 5.15 17.32
C ASN A 448 4.52 3.77 17.16
N THR A 449 4.15 2.80 18.00
CA THR A 449 4.60 1.41 17.86
C THR A 449 4.08 0.76 16.57
N VAL A 450 2.82 0.98 16.19
CA VAL A 450 2.26 0.52 14.91
C VAL A 450 3.10 1.04 13.75
N LEU A 451 3.40 2.34 13.76
CA LEU A 451 4.22 2.96 12.73
C LEU A 451 5.63 2.42 12.74
N SER A 452 6.32 2.38 13.87
CA SER A 452 7.72 1.96 13.94
C SER A 452 7.90 0.47 13.57
N ALA A 453 6.96 -0.39 13.93
CA ALA A 453 6.97 -1.81 13.61
C ALA A 453 6.58 -2.11 12.15
N SER A 454 5.82 -1.22 11.50
CA SER A 454 5.47 -1.37 10.08
C SER A 454 6.68 -1.12 9.19
N GLY A 455 7.18 -2.18 8.57
CA GLY A 455 8.33 -2.10 7.67
C GLY A 455 8.03 -1.35 6.38
N LEU A 456 6.77 -1.39 5.91
CA LEU A 456 6.28 -0.57 4.81
C LEU A 456 5.28 0.48 5.33
N ARG A 457 5.53 1.75 5.03
CA ARG A 457 4.61 2.87 5.32
C ARG A 457 4.23 3.54 4.02
N MET A 458 2.95 3.82 3.84
CA MET A 458 2.47 4.44 2.60
C MET A 458 1.56 5.63 2.85
N LEU A 459 1.71 6.64 2.01
CA LEU A 459 0.82 7.79 1.91
C LEU A 459 0.16 7.78 0.53
N LEU A 460 -1.17 7.77 0.52
CA LEU A 460 -1.99 7.81 -0.69
C LEU A 460 -2.46 9.25 -0.99
N PRO A 461 -2.93 9.51 -2.22
CA PRO A 461 -3.35 10.86 -2.61
C PRO A 461 -4.60 11.31 -1.85
N GLY A 462 -4.76 12.63 -1.75
CA GLY A 462 -5.93 13.28 -1.14
C GLY A 462 -5.88 13.43 0.38
N CYS A 463 -4.78 13.05 1.05
CA CYS A 463 -4.63 13.28 2.49
C CYS A 463 -4.62 14.79 2.80
N GLY A 464 -5.65 15.25 3.50
CA GLY A 464 -5.80 16.65 3.93
C GLY A 464 -5.42 16.89 5.40
N ASP A 465 -5.05 15.84 6.15
CA ASP A 465 -4.70 15.95 7.56
C ASP A 465 -3.27 16.51 7.75
N PRO A 466 -3.10 17.73 8.29
CA PRO A 466 -1.78 18.34 8.42
C PRO A 466 -0.84 17.55 9.33
N GLU A 467 -1.36 16.81 10.31
CA GLU A 467 -0.54 16.01 11.23
C GLU A 467 0.11 14.81 10.52
N THR A 468 -0.68 14.09 9.72
CA THR A 468 -0.20 12.99 8.88
C THR A 468 0.84 13.48 7.88
N LEU A 469 0.56 14.59 7.17
CA LEU A 469 1.51 15.14 6.20
C LEU A 469 2.81 15.61 6.86
N LYS A 470 2.73 16.26 8.04
CA LYS A 470 3.92 16.64 8.84
C LYS A 470 4.72 15.43 9.27
N HIS A 471 4.05 14.34 9.69
CA HIS A 471 4.72 13.10 10.05
C HIS A 471 5.56 12.57 8.88
N PHE A 472 4.95 12.42 7.70
CA PHE A 472 5.64 11.96 6.50
C PHE A 472 6.78 12.88 6.06
N SER A 473 6.54 14.19 5.98
CA SER A 473 7.57 15.19 5.67
C SER A 473 8.76 15.09 6.63
N SER A 474 8.49 14.90 7.93
CA SER A 474 9.54 14.81 8.95
C SER A 474 10.37 13.53 8.84
N ILE A 475 9.75 12.36 8.60
CA ILE A 475 10.49 11.10 8.47
C ILE A 475 11.30 11.03 7.17
N TYR A 476 10.89 11.75 6.12
CA TYR A 476 11.63 11.85 4.87
C TYR A 476 12.84 12.76 5.00
N GLY A 477 12.83 13.69 5.96
CA GLY A 477 13.94 14.56 6.28
C GLY A 477 14.11 15.72 5.32
N ARG A 478 15.24 16.41 5.47
CA ARG A 478 15.57 17.64 4.73
C ARG A 478 16.60 17.41 3.66
N THR A 479 16.49 18.19 2.59
CA THR A 479 17.37 18.20 1.44
C THR A 479 17.85 19.63 1.14
N TYR A 480 18.80 19.77 0.22
CA TYR A 480 19.32 21.07 -0.19
C TYR A 480 19.02 21.28 -1.67
N VAL A 481 18.41 22.41 -2.00
CA VAL A 481 18.10 22.82 -3.37
C VAL A 481 18.93 24.04 -3.77
N GLU A 482 19.50 24.03 -4.98
CA GLU A 482 20.19 25.21 -5.53
C GLU A 482 19.16 26.24 -5.98
N ARG A 483 19.08 27.37 -5.27
CA ARG A 483 18.37 28.56 -5.74
C ARG A 483 19.32 29.37 -6.61
N THR A 484 18.96 29.49 -7.89
CA THR A 484 19.65 30.38 -8.82
C THR A 484 18.95 31.74 -8.81
N THR A 485 19.70 32.80 -8.49
CA THR A 485 19.21 34.18 -8.56
C THR A 485 19.93 34.88 -9.70
N THR A 486 19.17 35.28 -10.71
CA THR A 486 19.67 36.11 -11.81
C THR A 486 19.33 37.57 -11.53
N SER A 487 20.35 38.43 -11.50
CA SER A 487 20.18 39.87 -11.39
C SER A 487 20.67 40.55 -12.66
N THR A 488 19.83 41.42 -13.23
CA THR A 488 20.14 42.19 -14.44
C THR A 488 20.24 43.67 -14.12
N GLY A 489 21.40 44.28 -14.37
CA GLY A 489 21.65 45.71 -14.18
C GLY A 489 22.72 46.24 -15.13
N ARG A 490 22.50 47.45 -15.70
CA ARG A 490 23.43 48.16 -16.62
C ARG A 490 24.12 47.25 -17.67
N GLY A 491 23.35 46.39 -18.34
CA GLY A 491 23.86 45.55 -19.44
C GLY A 491 24.75 44.37 -19.01
N GLN A 492 24.87 44.08 -17.72
CA GLN A 492 25.46 42.85 -17.20
C GLN A 492 24.40 42.01 -16.48
N SER A 493 24.42 40.70 -16.74
CA SER A 493 23.66 39.70 -16.00
C SER A 493 24.61 39.02 -15.02
N SER A 494 24.24 38.92 -13.75
CA SER A 494 24.97 38.18 -12.74
C SER A 494 24.10 37.05 -12.20
N GLU A 495 24.64 35.83 -12.22
CA GLU A 495 24.00 34.61 -11.72
C GLU A 495 24.68 34.20 -10.41
N SER A 496 23.89 34.07 -9.35
CA SER A 496 24.36 33.53 -8.07
C SER A 496 23.58 32.28 -7.70
N LYS A 497 24.29 31.20 -7.33
CA LYS A 497 23.72 29.92 -6.89
C LYS A 497 23.93 29.76 -5.39
N THR A 498 22.84 29.60 -4.64
CA THR A 498 22.87 29.39 -3.19
C THR A 498 22.12 28.11 -2.84
N ALA A 499 22.73 27.25 -2.04
CA ALA A 499 22.06 26.08 -1.49
C ALA A 499 21.11 26.51 -0.36
N VAL A 500 19.83 26.14 -0.47
CA VAL A 500 18.79 26.40 0.53
C VAL A 500 18.29 25.06 1.07
N GLU A 501 18.28 24.91 2.39
CA GLU A 501 17.69 23.74 3.04
C GLU A 501 16.17 23.78 2.91
N THR A 502 15.55 22.66 2.55
CA THR A 502 14.11 22.48 2.46
C THR A 502 13.72 21.05 2.81
N ASP A 503 12.44 20.77 3.07
CA ASP A 503 11.98 19.40 3.31
C ASP A 503 12.04 18.61 2.00
N LEU A 504 12.39 17.32 2.05
CA LEU A 504 12.44 16.46 0.85
C LEU A 504 11.08 16.36 0.16
N ALA A 505 10.01 16.35 0.96
CA ALA A 505 8.64 16.36 0.49
C ALA A 505 7.84 17.38 1.32
N PRO A 506 7.81 18.64 0.89
CA PRO A 506 7.02 19.68 1.55
C PRO A 506 5.54 19.28 1.64
N ILE A 507 4.85 19.73 2.69
CA ILE A 507 3.44 19.40 2.94
C ILE A 507 2.53 19.65 1.73
N HIS A 508 2.74 20.77 1.01
CA HIS A 508 1.94 21.09 -0.17
C HIS A 508 2.13 20.09 -1.32
N GLU A 509 3.35 19.55 -1.51
CA GLU A 509 3.60 18.50 -2.50
C GLU A 509 2.96 17.17 -2.08
N LEU A 510 3.02 16.83 -0.79
CA LEU A 510 2.37 15.61 -0.26
C LEU A 510 0.84 15.70 -0.39
N MET A 511 0.27 16.88 -0.18
CA MET A 511 -1.17 17.12 -0.33
C MET A 511 -1.62 17.07 -1.79
N GLN A 512 -0.73 17.45 -2.73
CA GLN A 512 -0.98 17.49 -4.17
C GLN A 512 -0.45 16.24 -4.90
N LEU A 513 -0.36 15.10 -4.21
CA LEU A 513 -0.03 13.83 -4.84
C LEU A 513 -1.00 13.54 -5.99
N GLU A 514 -0.43 13.18 -7.15
CA GLU A 514 -1.20 12.83 -8.34
C GLU A 514 -2.13 11.65 -8.08
N ASP A 515 -3.27 11.64 -8.78
CA ASP A 515 -4.19 10.52 -8.72
C ASP A 515 -3.50 9.20 -9.03
N TYR A 516 -3.85 8.18 -8.26
CA TYR A 516 -3.27 6.83 -8.36
C TYR A 516 -1.75 6.75 -8.10
N THR A 517 -1.15 7.81 -7.53
CA THR A 517 0.25 7.81 -7.10
C THR A 517 0.33 7.79 -5.58
N ALA A 518 1.05 6.82 -5.04
CA ALA A 518 1.34 6.73 -3.61
C ALA A 518 2.83 6.97 -3.35
N ILE A 519 3.18 7.39 -2.13
CA ILE A 519 4.56 7.35 -1.65
C ILE A 519 4.73 6.10 -0.80
N ALA A 520 5.74 5.29 -1.10
CA ALA A 520 6.12 4.11 -0.35
C ALA A 520 7.47 4.33 0.34
N GLN A 521 7.48 4.14 1.66
CA GLN A 521 8.66 4.18 2.51
C GLN A 521 8.90 2.79 3.08
N TYR A 522 9.94 2.11 2.58
CA TYR A 522 10.30 0.78 3.04
C TYR A 522 11.56 0.81 3.91
N SER A 523 11.40 0.46 5.19
CA SER A 523 12.49 0.35 6.16
C SER A 523 13.46 1.54 6.09
N ASN A 524 14.75 1.28 5.86
CA ASN A 524 15.83 2.25 5.75
C ASN A 524 16.09 2.77 4.32
N LEU A 525 15.27 2.39 3.33
CA LEU A 525 15.46 2.87 1.96
C LEU A 525 14.89 4.28 1.78
N PRO A 526 15.42 5.09 0.87
CA PRO A 526 14.80 6.36 0.50
C PRO A 526 13.35 6.18 0.03
N PRO A 527 12.43 7.14 0.30
CA PRO A 527 11.04 7.04 -0.14
C PRO A 527 10.94 7.03 -1.66
N VAL A 528 10.03 6.24 -2.22
CA VAL A 528 9.78 6.16 -3.67
C VAL A 528 8.34 6.50 -3.99
N LYS A 529 8.11 7.14 -5.14
CA LYS A 529 6.76 7.32 -5.69
C LYS A 529 6.41 6.08 -6.51
N VAL A 530 5.21 5.55 -6.29
CA VAL A 530 4.70 4.35 -6.96
C VAL A 530 3.33 4.62 -7.56
N ASN A 531 3.11 4.11 -8.76
CA ASN A 531 1.79 4.04 -9.37
C ASN A 531 1.04 2.86 -8.77
N MET A 532 -0.16 3.11 -8.23
CA MET A 532 -1.01 2.10 -7.62
C MET A 532 -1.45 1.06 -8.65
N ARG A 533 -1.53 -0.21 -8.23
CA ARG A 533 -1.94 -1.33 -9.09
C ARG A 533 -3.43 -1.60 -8.93
N LEU A 534 -4.25 -0.81 -9.64
CA LEU A 534 -5.71 -0.94 -9.59
C LEU A 534 -6.17 -2.24 -10.28
N THR A 535 -7.13 -2.93 -9.68
CA THR A 535 -7.69 -4.21 -10.20
C THR A 535 -8.29 -4.13 -11.60
N TRP A 536 -8.64 -2.94 -12.10
CA TRP A 536 -9.16 -2.72 -13.46
C TRP A 536 -8.21 -1.98 -14.41
N ARG A 537 -7.00 -1.60 -13.96
CA ARG A 537 -6.05 -0.81 -14.77
C ARG A 537 -4.70 -1.49 -14.96
N ASP A 538 -4.22 -2.21 -13.95
CA ASP A 538 -2.90 -2.83 -13.99
C ASP A 538 -2.91 -4.11 -14.83
N LYS A 539 -2.14 -4.15 -15.93
CA LYS A 539 -2.20 -5.27 -16.89
C LYS A 539 -1.86 -6.62 -16.25
N ASP A 540 -0.83 -6.68 -15.41
CA ASP A 540 -0.41 -7.93 -14.77
C ASP A 540 -1.44 -8.38 -13.73
N LEU A 541 -2.01 -7.44 -12.96
CA LEU A 541 -3.07 -7.75 -12.00
C LEU A 541 -4.36 -8.20 -12.69
N ILE A 542 -4.77 -7.54 -13.78
CA ILE A 542 -5.93 -7.96 -14.59
C ILE A 542 -5.68 -9.36 -15.15
N ALA A 543 -4.51 -9.61 -15.74
CA ALA A 543 -4.16 -10.92 -16.26
C ALA A 543 -4.18 -12.00 -15.17
N TRP A 544 -3.71 -11.68 -13.97
CA TRP A 544 -3.82 -12.56 -12.81
C TRP A 544 -5.28 -12.84 -12.46
N LEU A 545 -6.12 -11.82 -12.31
CA LEU A 545 -7.54 -11.97 -11.97
C LEU A 545 -8.31 -12.76 -13.04
N ASP A 546 -8.02 -12.51 -14.32
CA ASP A 546 -8.67 -13.15 -15.47
C ASP A 546 -8.10 -14.54 -15.80
N ARG A 547 -7.04 -15.01 -15.12
CA ARG A 547 -6.36 -16.29 -15.41
C ARG A 547 -7.29 -17.51 -15.35
N LEU A 548 -8.45 -17.35 -14.71
CA LEU A 548 -9.46 -18.38 -14.48
C LEU A 548 -10.86 -17.95 -14.94
N ALA A 549 -11.00 -16.75 -15.52
CA ALA A 549 -12.28 -16.31 -16.03
C ALA A 549 -12.65 -17.16 -17.26
N PRO A 550 -13.89 -17.69 -17.38
CA PRO A 550 -14.36 -18.22 -18.65
C PRO A 550 -14.21 -17.12 -19.73
N PRO A 551 -13.89 -17.48 -20.99
CA PRO A 551 -13.66 -16.49 -22.04
C PRO A 551 -14.85 -15.53 -22.09
N ARG A 552 -14.59 -14.25 -21.82
CA ARG A 552 -15.62 -13.21 -21.88
C ARG A 552 -16.22 -13.27 -23.29
N GLY A 553 -17.51 -13.62 -23.38
CA GLY A 553 -18.25 -13.50 -24.65
C GLY A 553 -18.09 -12.08 -25.19
N PRO A 554 -18.16 -11.88 -26.52
CA PRO A 554 -17.89 -10.59 -27.14
C PRO A 554 -18.69 -9.50 -26.43
N SER A 555 -17.97 -8.51 -25.91
CA SER A 555 -18.54 -7.40 -25.15
C SER A 555 -19.61 -6.71 -25.98
N LEU A 556 -20.83 -6.67 -25.46
CA LEU A 556 -21.85 -5.72 -25.89
C LEU A 556 -21.47 -4.32 -25.39
N MET A 557 -20.35 -3.79 -25.88
CA MET A 557 -20.08 -2.36 -25.89
C MET A 557 -19.98 -1.94 -27.35
N LYS A 558 -21.15 -1.76 -27.95
CA LYS A 558 -21.34 -0.89 -29.12
C LYS A 558 -22.43 0.12 -28.79
N ASN A 559 -22.03 1.38 -28.86
CA ASN A 559 -22.84 2.58 -29.04
C ASN A 559 -24.05 2.80 -28.12
N THR A 560 -23.88 3.70 -27.15
CA THR A 560 -24.88 4.74 -26.89
C THR A 560 -24.19 6.10 -26.81
N GLY A 561 -24.43 6.90 -27.85
CA GLY A 561 -24.48 8.35 -27.91
C GLY A 561 -23.59 9.18 -26.99
N THR A 562 -22.67 9.92 -27.61
CA THR A 562 -22.31 11.27 -27.19
C THR A 562 -23.58 12.13 -27.03
N GLU A 563 -23.98 12.43 -25.80
CA GLU A 563 -24.77 13.61 -25.49
C GLU A 563 -23.99 14.51 -24.54
N SER A 564 -23.70 15.70 -25.05
CA SER A 564 -23.10 16.83 -24.37
C SER A 564 -24.03 17.31 -23.26
N TYR A 565 -23.61 17.20 -22.00
CA TYR A 565 -24.27 17.91 -20.91
C TYR A 565 -23.85 19.39 -20.94
N SER A 566 -24.71 20.23 -21.51
CA SER A 566 -24.69 21.68 -21.31
C SER A 566 -25.24 22.01 -19.92
N ALA A 567 -24.48 22.77 -19.15
CA ALA A 567 -24.88 23.33 -17.88
C ALA A 567 -25.96 24.40 -18.09
N GLU A 568 -27.22 24.07 -17.83
CA GLU A 568 -28.30 25.03 -17.54
C GLU A 568 -29.59 24.27 -17.18
N LYS A 569 -29.87 24.15 -15.88
CA LYS A 569 -31.21 24.11 -15.24
C LYS A 569 -31.14 23.47 -13.85
N TYR A 570 -30.76 24.29 -12.87
CA TYR A 570 -31.29 24.21 -11.52
C TYR A 570 -31.84 25.60 -11.19
N ALA A 571 -33.03 25.87 -11.69
CA ALA A 571 -33.91 26.91 -11.21
C ALA A 571 -35.33 26.34 -11.33
N GLU A 572 -36.00 26.25 -10.17
CA GLU A 572 -37.40 25.84 -9.97
C GLU A 572 -37.69 24.33 -9.97
N MET A 573 -37.50 23.69 -8.81
CA MET A 573 -38.55 23.00 -8.05
C MET A 573 -38.05 22.55 -6.67
#